data_AF-A0A7S2IHV3-F1
#
_entry.id   AF-A0A7S2IHV3-F1
#
_cell.length_a   1.000
_cell.length_b   1.000
_cell.length_c   1.000
_cell.angle_alpha   90.00
_cell.angle_beta   90.00
_cell.angle_gamma   90.00
#
_symmetry.space_group_name_H-M   'P 1'
#
loop_
_entity.id
_entity.type
_entity.pdbx_description
1 polymer ?
#
loop_
_entity_poly.entity_id
_entity_poly.type
_entity_poly.pdbx_seq_one_letter_code
_entity_poly.pdbx_strand_id
1 'polypeptide(L)'
;MHKKFEQKIVFHKEKINELCRRNGVVPIIDSFKEPVAPDNPPCDCCGKLWTGIHACAVCQSAFYCSKECQRTAWKQGHKKECKHLQAKAKTTAERVVNTMMDTKLSSLERVQGLERLSCTGFYKAALECGINSAIQKLMKEEKKYFLVRFLEDTSHVSFVCWIVGALFRDGRREGHGLDREDREDEKKVIAYGGIDGYRCKSYIMSSPDAFEDWFQASIEIITSSMHRDVAGIEDLRANAIRYAIESLNEWHLIFANKKVSKAIILGRSKCSDQVAVQRVKWIAKQIKCALIKFWNAAEGIDIEGQLEFFLYTLSAEIMLRVKEHKVPVDFFKLLGLKGRSKRQFNQSSLPLADHMIRKGTSLDQCEGEFVLQGGRIDY
;
A
#
# COMPACT_ATOMS: atom_id res chain seq x y z
N MET A 1 -30.60 -22.70 -12.14
CA MET A 1 -29.46 -22.49 -11.20
C MET A 1 -29.21 -21.00 -10.95
N HIS A 2 -29.30 -20.13 -11.97
CA HIS A 2 -29.17 -18.66 -11.85
C HIS A 2 -30.12 -17.96 -10.84
N LYS A 3 -31.43 -18.25 -10.86
CA LYS A 3 -32.40 -17.59 -9.95
C LYS A 3 -32.14 -17.82 -8.45
N LYS A 4 -31.62 -19.00 -8.07
CA LYS A 4 -31.26 -19.32 -6.68
C LYS A 4 -29.97 -18.60 -6.25
N PHE A 5 -29.09 -18.26 -7.21
CA PHE A 5 -27.87 -17.49 -6.97
C PHE A 5 -28.20 -16.00 -6.77
N GLU A 6 -29.06 -15.44 -7.60
CA GLU A 6 -29.55 -14.05 -7.47
C GLU A 6 -30.27 -13.82 -6.14
N GLN A 7 -31.13 -14.74 -5.70
CA GLN A 7 -31.83 -14.64 -4.41
C GLN A 7 -30.88 -14.67 -3.20
N LYS A 8 -29.80 -15.47 -3.25
CA LYS A 8 -28.81 -15.51 -2.17
C LYS A 8 -27.99 -14.22 -2.08
N ILE A 9 -27.66 -13.60 -3.22
CA ILE A 9 -26.96 -12.32 -3.27
C ILE A 9 -27.82 -11.21 -2.65
N VAL A 10 -29.12 -11.17 -2.96
CA VAL A 10 -30.06 -10.18 -2.41
C VAL A 10 -30.15 -10.30 -0.89
N PHE A 11 -30.26 -11.53 -0.37
CA PHE A 11 -30.36 -11.79 1.07
C PHE A 11 -29.12 -11.33 1.88
N HIS A 12 -27.91 -11.53 1.34
CA HIS A 12 -26.69 -11.09 2.04
C HIS A 12 -26.54 -9.56 2.06
N LYS A 13 -27.01 -8.89 1.00
CA LYS A 13 -27.00 -7.42 0.91
C LYS A 13 -27.91 -6.76 1.95
N GLU A 14 -29.12 -7.28 2.13
CA GLU A 14 -30.07 -6.72 3.11
C GLU A 14 -29.51 -6.79 4.54
N LYS A 15 -28.83 -7.89 4.88
CA LYS A 15 -28.22 -8.09 6.20
C LYS A 15 -27.06 -7.13 6.48
N ILE A 16 -26.20 -6.87 5.48
CA ILE A 16 -25.11 -5.88 5.59
C ILE A 16 -25.70 -4.47 5.79
N ASN A 17 -26.71 -4.11 4.99
CA ASN A 17 -27.34 -2.79 5.08
C ASN A 17 -28.10 -2.57 6.40
N GLU A 18 -28.61 -3.64 7.01
CA GLU A 18 -29.20 -3.59 8.35
C GLU A 18 -28.15 -3.38 9.44
N LEU A 19 -27.01 -4.06 9.36
CA LEU A 19 -25.86 -3.85 10.25
C LEU A 19 -25.34 -2.41 10.19
N CYS A 20 -25.13 -1.87 8.98
CA CYS A 20 -24.71 -0.47 8.79
C CYS A 20 -25.69 0.48 9.48
N ARG A 21 -27.00 0.33 9.24
CA ARG A 21 -28.05 1.16 9.87
C ARG A 21 -28.03 1.08 11.39
N ARG A 22 -27.85 -0.11 11.97
CA ARG A 22 -27.79 -0.29 13.43
C ARG A 22 -26.59 0.39 14.06
N ASN A 23 -25.47 0.47 13.35
CA ASN A 23 -24.24 1.10 13.83
C ASN A 23 -24.14 2.59 13.46
N GLY A 24 -25.23 3.22 12.99
CA GLY A 24 -25.23 4.63 12.58
C GLY A 24 -24.41 4.92 11.32
N VAL A 25 -24.09 3.88 10.55
CA VAL A 25 -23.35 3.97 9.29
C VAL A 25 -24.34 4.01 8.13
N VAL A 26 -24.18 4.97 7.22
CA VAL A 26 -25.05 5.11 6.05
C VAL A 26 -24.92 3.86 5.16
N PRO A 27 -26.02 3.11 4.88
CA PRO A 27 -25.97 1.92 4.04
C PRO A 27 -25.59 2.24 2.59
N ILE A 28 -24.75 1.41 1.99
CA ILE A 28 -23.99 1.61 0.73
C ILE A 28 -24.88 1.53 -0.55
N ILE A 29 -26.22 1.46 -0.44
CA ILE A 29 -27.05 0.94 -1.55
C ILE A 29 -27.36 1.89 -2.72
N ASP A 30 -26.76 3.07 -2.81
CA ASP A 30 -26.74 3.84 -4.08
C ASP A 30 -25.35 3.98 -4.71
N SER A 31 -24.30 3.42 -4.08
CA SER A 31 -22.99 3.34 -4.71
C SER A 31 -22.72 1.93 -5.26
N PHE A 32 -23.11 1.77 -6.52
CA PHE A 32 -22.33 1.08 -7.56
C PHE A 32 -22.20 -0.46 -7.54
N LYS A 33 -22.97 -1.10 -8.43
CA LYS A 33 -22.40 -2.08 -9.37
C LYS A 33 -21.71 -1.32 -10.51
N GLU A 34 -20.74 -0.46 -10.20
CA GLU A 34 -19.79 -0.14 -11.24
C GLU A 34 -18.93 -1.40 -11.41
N PRO A 35 -18.87 -2.01 -12.62
CA PRO A 35 -17.75 -2.91 -12.89
C PRO A 35 -16.51 -2.11 -12.50
N VAL A 36 -15.65 -2.66 -11.62
CA VAL A 36 -14.42 -2.01 -11.14
C VAL A 36 -13.90 -1.15 -12.27
N ALA A 37 -14.15 0.16 -12.19
CA ALA A 37 -13.97 1.02 -13.35
C ALA A 37 -12.51 0.83 -13.74
N PRO A 38 -12.21 0.49 -15.00
CA PRO A 38 -10.82 0.36 -15.38
C PRO A 38 -10.09 1.62 -14.90
N ASP A 39 -9.02 1.48 -14.11
CA ASP A 39 -8.14 2.57 -13.63
C ASP A 39 -7.36 3.21 -14.80
N ASN A 40 -8.02 3.33 -15.94
CA ASN A 40 -7.51 3.94 -17.14
C ASN A 40 -7.86 5.42 -17.06
N PRO A 41 -6.89 6.31 -17.31
CA PRO A 41 -7.20 7.72 -17.45
C PRO A 41 -8.12 7.96 -18.66
N PRO A 42 -8.70 9.16 -18.79
CA PRO A 42 -9.40 9.57 -19.99
C PRO A 42 -8.48 9.55 -21.22
N CYS A 43 -9.06 9.39 -22.40
CA CYS A 43 -8.28 9.44 -23.64
C CYS A 43 -7.84 10.88 -23.96
N ASP A 44 -6.55 11.14 -24.11
CA ASP A 44 -5.99 12.47 -24.45
C ASP A 44 -6.31 12.95 -25.87
N CYS A 45 -6.94 12.12 -26.70
CA CYS A 45 -7.41 12.51 -28.03
C CYS A 45 -8.90 12.86 -28.06
N CYS A 46 -9.75 12.04 -27.41
CA CYS A 46 -11.20 12.16 -27.53
C CYS A 46 -11.93 12.46 -26.22
N GLY A 47 -11.21 12.54 -25.09
CA GLY A 47 -11.75 12.86 -23.77
C GLY A 47 -12.60 11.77 -23.11
N LYS A 48 -12.84 10.63 -23.79
CA LYS A 48 -13.63 9.52 -23.23
C LYS A 48 -12.99 9.02 -21.93
N LEU A 49 -13.73 9.18 -20.83
CA LEU A 49 -13.32 8.77 -19.49
C LEU A 49 -13.10 7.25 -19.43
N TRP A 50 -12.14 6.80 -18.64
CA TRP A 50 -11.91 5.37 -18.35
C TRP A 50 -11.51 4.50 -19.55
N THR A 51 -11.12 5.12 -20.67
CA THR A 51 -10.79 4.40 -21.91
C THR A 51 -9.31 4.44 -22.27
N GLY A 52 -8.45 5.21 -21.59
CA GLY A 52 -7.03 5.40 -21.89
C GLY A 52 -6.14 4.18 -21.60
N ILE A 53 -6.39 3.05 -22.28
CA ILE A 53 -5.65 1.79 -22.10
C ILE A 53 -4.27 1.77 -22.75
N HIS A 54 -4.01 2.65 -23.73
CA HIS A 54 -2.76 2.68 -24.47
C HIS A 54 -1.94 3.91 -24.10
N ALA A 55 -0.88 3.72 -23.31
CA ALA A 55 0.09 4.78 -23.06
C ALA A 55 0.95 5.06 -24.31
N CYS A 56 1.33 6.32 -24.52
CA CYS A 56 2.34 6.70 -25.50
C CYS A 56 3.66 5.98 -25.18
N ALA A 57 4.18 5.22 -26.13
CA ALA A 57 5.40 4.44 -25.92
C ALA A 57 6.65 5.30 -25.64
N VAL A 58 6.60 6.59 -26.00
CA VAL A 58 7.73 7.52 -25.95
C VAL A 58 7.73 8.29 -24.62
N CYS A 59 6.69 9.08 -24.33
CA CYS A 59 6.62 9.85 -23.08
C CYS A 59 6.02 9.06 -21.90
N GLN A 60 5.17 8.06 -22.16
CA GLN A 60 4.41 7.31 -21.14
C GLN A 60 3.60 8.19 -20.17
N SER A 61 3.24 9.39 -20.62
CA SER A 61 2.44 10.38 -19.88
C SER A 61 1.17 10.79 -20.62
N ALA A 62 0.90 10.21 -21.79
CA ALA A 62 -0.33 10.40 -22.54
C ALA A 62 -0.97 9.03 -22.82
N PHE A 63 -2.29 8.95 -22.81
CA PHE A 63 -3.08 7.74 -22.83
C PHE A 63 -4.21 7.82 -23.86
N TYR A 64 -4.41 6.73 -24.58
CA TYR A 64 -5.35 6.66 -25.69
C TYR A 64 -6.23 5.42 -25.60
N CYS A 65 -7.47 5.54 -26.06
CA CYS A 65 -8.37 4.39 -26.17
C CYS A 65 -8.07 3.47 -27.36
N SER A 66 -7.36 4.00 -28.36
CA SER A 66 -6.99 3.25 -29.55
C SER A 66 -5.73 3.81 -30.22
N LYS A 67 -5.14 3.02 -31.12
CA LYS A 67 -4.02 3.47 -31.96
C LYS A 67 -4.44 4.61 -32.90
N GLU A 68 -5.71 4.64 -33.30
CA GLU A 68 -6.29 5.70 -34.12
C GLU A 68 -6.29 7.02 -33.35
N CYS A 69 -6.77 7.02 -32.11
CA CYS A 69 -6.71 8.20 -31.23
C CYS A 69 -5.27 8.66 -30.99
N GLN A 70 -4.32 7.74 -30.80
CA GLN A 70 -2.90 8.10 -30.69
C GLN A 70 -2.37 8.77 -31.97
N ARG A 71 -2.66 8.23 -33.16
CA ARG A 71 -2.24 8.80 -34.45
C ARG A 71 -2.85 10.17 -34.70
N THR A 72 -4.11 10.35 -34.33
CA THR A 72 -4.83 11.62 -34.44
C THR A 72 -4.21 12.67 -33.52
N ALA A 73 -4.04 12.36 -32.22
CA ALA A 73 -3.37 13.25 -31.27
C ALA A 73 -1.93 13.58 -31.71
N TRP A 74 -1.20 12.61 -32.28
CA TRP A 74 0.14 12.83 -32.81
C TRP A 74 0.19 13.93 -33.87
N LYS A 75 -0.77 13.94 -34.81
CA LYS A 75 -0.91 14.98 -35.84
C LYS A 75 -1.42 16.30 -35.27
N GLN A 76 -2.27 16.25 -34.24
CA GLN A 76 -2.88 17.44 -33.61
C GLN A 76 -1.94 18.23 -32.70
N GLY A 77 -0.77 17.69 -32.34
CA GLY A 77 0.22 18.44 -31.55
C GLY A 77 1.06 17.58 -30.62
N HIS A 78 0.62 16.35 -30.32
CA HIS A 78 1.30 15.52 -29.34
C HIS A 78 2.76 15.21 -29.74
N LYS A 79 3.12 15.24 -31.03
CA LYS A 79 4.52 15.10 -31.45
C LYS A 79 5.47 16.11 -30.79
N LYS A 80 5.03 17.38 -30.63
CA LYS A 80 5.83 18.43 -30.00
C LYS A 80 5.76 18.30 -28.48
N GLU A 81 4.55 18.15 -27.96
CA GLU A 81 4.27 17.98 -26.53
C GLU A 81 5.02 16.77 -25.93
N CYS A 82 5.07 15.65 -26.64
CA CYS A 82 5.75 14.43 -26.22
C CYS A 82 7.23 14.69 -25.85
N LYS A 83 7.93 15.55 -26.61
CA LYS A 83 9.32 15.93 -26.30
C LYS A 83 9.39 16.80 -25.04
N HIS A 84 8.47 17.74 -24.90
CA HIS A 84 8.38 18.59 -23.70
C HIS A 84 8.06 17.77 -22.45
N LEU A 85 7.15 16.81 -22.54
CA LEU A 85 6.81 15.89 -21.44
C LEU A 85 8.02 15.05 -21.02
N GLN A 86 8.81 14.53 -21.97
CA GLN A 86 10.04 13.81 -21.64
C GLN A 86 11.06 14.70 -20.92
N ALA A 87 11.28 15.92 -21.42
CA ALA A 87 12.20 16.86 -20.77
C ALA A 87 11.72 17.23 -19.36
N LYS A 88 10.43 17.55 -19.21
CA LYS A 88 9.80 17.85 -17.91
C LYS A 88 9.91 16.66 -16.95
N ALA A 89 9.66 15.44 -17.42
CA ALA A 89 9.78 14.22 -16.65
C ALA A 89 11.22 14.03 -16.13
N LYS A 90 12.22 14.19 -17.00
CA LYS A 90 13.63 14.11 -16.63
C LYS A 90 14.02 15.15 -15.59
N THR A 91 13.76 16.44 -15.83
CA THR A 91 14.10 17.50 -14.88
C THR A 91 13.39 17.33 -13.54
N THR A 92 12.11 16.92 -13.56
CA THR A 92 11.36 16.66 -12.32
C THR A 92 11.94 15.47 -11.56
N ALA A 93 12.27 14.38 -12.25
CA ALA A 93 12.90 13.20 -11.68
C ALA A 93 14.26 13.52 -11.04
N GLU A 94 15.15 14.20 -11.77
CA GLU A 94 16.46 14.62 -11.26
C GLU A 94 16.31 15.47 -10.00
N ARG A 95 15.42 16.45 -10.01
CA ARG A 95 15.15 17.30 -8.85
C ARG A 95 14.67 16.48 -7.65
N VAL A 96 13.66 15.63 -7.82
CA VAL A 96 13.09 14.82 -6.72
C VAL A 96 14.15 13.88 -6.14
N VAL A 97 14.90 13.16 -6.98
CA VAL A 97 15.97 12.26 -6.50
C VAL A 97 17.06 13.04 -5.76
N ASN A 98 17.50 14.19 -6.29
CA ASN A 98 18.50 15.01 -5.62
C ASN A 98 18.00 15.52 -4.26
N THR A 99 16.75 15.98 -4.19
CA THR A 99 16.10 16.41 -2.94
C THR A 99 16.04 15.28 -1.91
N MET A 100 15.67 14.05 -2.30
CA MET A 100 15.68 12.89 -1.39
C MET A 100 17.05 12.61 -0.80
N MET A 101 18.11 12.90 -1.55
CA MET A 101 19.49 12.59 -1.18
C MET A 101 20.20 13.70 -0.42
N ASP A 102 19.62 14.90 -0.35
CA ASP A 102 20.18 16.05 0.36
C ASP A 102 19.93 15.92 1.86
N THR A 103 21.00 15.63 2.61
CA THR A 103 20.94 15.44 4.06
C THR A 103 20.89 16.76 4.83
N LYS A 104 20.97 17.91 4.16
CA LYS A 104 20.79 19.23 4.78
C LYS A 104 19.32 19.60 4.93
N LEU A 105 18.45 18.95 4.16
CA LEU A 105 17.01 19.16 4.20
C LEU A 105 16.37 18.35 5.33
N SER A 106 15.25 18.86 5.85
CA SER A 106 14.42 18.15 6.82
C SER A 106 13.85 16.85 6.25
N SER A 107 13.34 15.98 7.13
CA SER A 107 12.72 14.72 6.69
C SER A 107 11.55 14.97 5.73
N LEU A 108 10.70 15.96 6.00
CA LEU A 108 9.58 16.30 5.14
C LEU A 108 10.04 16.87 3.80
N GLU A 109 10.99 17.79 3.79
CA GLU A 109 11.52 18.37 2.55
C GLU A 109 12.09 17.33 1.59
N ARG A 110 12.71 16.28 2.13
CA ARG A 110 13.29 15.19 1.34
C ARG A 110 12.25 14.34 0.62
N VAL A 111 10.99 14.32 1.07
CA VAL A 111 9.93 13.45 0.48
C VAL A 111 8.73 14.20 -0.06
N GLN A 112 8.52 15.47 0.31
CA GLN A 112 7.46 16.31 -0.25
C GLN A 112 7.76 16.59 -1.75
N GLY A 113 7.00 15.99 -2.66
CA GLY A 113 7.28 16.03 -4.09
C GLY A 113 7.31 14.67 -4.77
N LEU A 114 7.28 13.57 -4.02
CA LEU A 114 7.19 12.21 -4.59
C LEU A 114 5.92 12.01 -5.41
N GLU A 115 4.83 12.69 -5.08
CA GLU A 115 3.55 12.67 -5.81
C GLU A 115 3.69 13.18 -7.25
N ARG A 116 4.72 14.00 -7.54
CA ARG A 116 5.06 14.46 -8.89
C ARG A 116 5.60 13.33 -9.78
N LEU A 117 5.88 12.18 -9.21
CA LEU A 117 6.29 10.96 -9.91
C LEU A 117 5.13 9.96 -10.05
N SER A 118 3.88 10.35 -9.78
CA SER A 118 2.70 9.49 -9.88
C SER A 118 2.38 9.02 -11.31
N CYS A 119 2.80 9.74 -12.34
CA CYS A 119 2.66 9.32 -13.75
C CYS A 119 3.73 8.28 -14.13
N THR A 120 3.40 7.36 -15.04
CA THR A 120 4.32 6.29 -15.48
C THR A 120 5.59 6.85 -16.13
N GLY A 121 5.47 7.87 -17.00
CA GLY A 121 6.61 8.52 -17.64
C GLY A 121 7.58 9.18 -16.66
N PHE A 122 7.04 9.88 -15.65
CA PHE A 122 7.84 10.55 -14.61
C PHE A 122 8.56 9.52 -13.72
N TYR A 123 7.87 8.46 -13.31
CA TYR A 123 8.49 7.40 -12.54
C TYR A 123 9.60 6.69 -13.33
N LYS A 124 9.41 6.44 -14.64
CA LYS A 124 10.45 5.85 -15.49
C LYS A 124 11.69 6.75 -15.58
N ALA A 125 11.51 8.06 -15.76
CA ALA A 125 12.63 9.00 -15.71
C ALA A 125 13.33 8.98 -14.34
N ALA A 126 12.57 8.84 -13.24
CA ALA A 126 13.12 8.70 -11.90
C ALA A 126 13.93 7.40 -11.70
N LEU A 127 13.51 6.29 -12.33
CA LEU A 127 14.31 5.05 -12.36
C LEU A 127 15.68 5.27 -13.00
N GLU A 128 15.73 6.00 -14.13
CA GLU A 128 16.99 6.37 -14.81
C GLU A 128 17.86 7.29 -13.95
N CYS A 129 17.23 8.12 -13.10
CA CYS A 129 17.93 8.99 -12.14
C CYS A 129 18.33 8.28 -10.85
N GLY A 130 18.02 6.99 -10.67
CA GLY A 130 18.43 6.23 -9.48
C GLY A 130 17.48 6.34 -8.28
N ILE A 131 16.18 6.60 -8.49
CA ILE A 131 15.17 6.70 -7.42
C ILE A 131 15.18 5.49 -6.47
N ASN A 132 15.37 4.28 -6.98
CA ASN A 132 15.39 3.08 -6.14
C ASN A 132 16.57 3.06 -5.15
N SER A 133 17.73 3.56 -5.57
CA SER A 133 18.89 3.73 -4.69
C SER A 133 18.64 4.80 -3.63
N ALA A 134 17.97 5.90 -4.01
CA ALA A 134 17.57 6.95 -3.08
C ALA A 134 16.57 6.43 -2.04
N ILE A 135 15.52 5.72 -2.47
CA ILE A 135 14.57 5.03 -1.58
C ILE A 135 15.32 4.10 -0.62
N GLN A 136 16.22 3.25 -1.12
CA GLN A 136 16.96 2.32 -0.25
C GLN A 136 17.80 3.05 0.80
N LYS A 137 18.44 4.17 0.45
CA LYS A 137 19.19 4.98 1.42
C LYS A 137 18.25 5.52 2.50
N LEU A 138 17.09 6.06 2.12
CA LEU A 138 16.08 6.53 3.09
C LEU A 138 15.57 5.40 3.99
N MET A 139 15.30 4.21 3.45
CA MET A 139 14.89 3.05 4.27
C MET A 139 15.96 2.65 5.29
N LYS A 140 17.24 2.68 4.89
CA LYS A 140 18.37 2.41 5.81
C LYS A 140 18.49 3.47 6.89
N GLU A 141 18.31 4.74 6.52
CA GLU A 141 18.29 5.85 7.48
C GLU A 141 17.11 5.72 8.45
N GLU A 142 15.91 5.41 7.96
CA GLU A 142 14.72 5.17 8.77
C GLU A 142 14.97 4.04 9.77
N LYS A 143 15.42 2.88 9.29
CA LYS A 143 15.76 1.74 10.12
C LYS A 143 16.73 2.09 11.26
N LYS A 144 17.69 2.98 10.99
CA LYS A 144 18.75 3.32 11.95
C LYS A 144 18.38 4.46 12.89
N TYR A 145 17.60 5.44 12.42
CA TYR A 145 17.44 6.72 13.07
C TYR A 145 15.99 7.14 13.30
N PHE A 146 15.00 6.29 12.96
CA PHE A 146 13.58 6.63 13.15
C PHE A 146 13.28 7.11 14.56
N LEU A 147 13.61 6.31 15.57
CA LEU A 147 13.31 6.65 16.96
C LEU A 147 14.00 7.94 17.42
N VAL A 148 15.25 8.15 17.04
CA VAL A 148 15.99 9.38 17.38
C VAL A 148 15.30 10.60 16.80
N ARG A 149 15.00 10.58 15.49
CA ARG A 149 14.30 11.69 14.83
C ARG A 149 12.90 11.92 15.37
N PHE A 150 12.18 10.83 15.66
CA PHE A 150 10.83 10.88 16.21
C PHE A 150 10.78 11.52 17.60
N LEU A 151 11.83 11.33 18.42
CA LEU A 151 11.94 11.94 19.74
C LEU A 151 12.42 13.40 19.68
N GLU A 152 13.27 13.74 18.71
CA GLU A 152 13.84 15.09 18.55
C GLU A 152 12.89 16.08 17.86
N ASP A 153 12.01 15.59 16.98
CA ASP A 153 11.16 16.42 16.14
C ASP A 153 9.74 15.85 16.10
N THR A 154 8.79 16.52 16.74
CA THR A 154 7.38 16.12 16.72
C THR A 154 6.72 16.31 15.35
N SER A 155 7.34 17.08 14.46
CA SER A 155 6.96 17.20 13.04
C SER A 155 7.62 16.14 12.14
N HIS A 156 8.37 15.20 12.74
CA HIS A 156 9.02 14.12 12.02
C HIS A 156 8.03 13.37 11.15
N VAL A 157 8.44 13.10 9.91
CA VAL A 157 7.70 12.25 8.98
C VAL A 157 8.44 10.94 8.75
N SER A 158 7.68 9.85 8.74
CA SER A 158 8.24 8.56 8.36
C SER A 158 8.50 8.50 6.86
N PHE A 159 9.74 8.22 6.47
CA PHE A 159 10.07 7.99 5.06
C PHE A 159 9.32 6.79 4.49
N VAL A 160 9.10 5.74 5.30
CA VAL A 160 8.36 4.55 4.88
C VAL A 160 6.94 4.94 4.49
N CYS A 161 6.19 5.55 5.41
CA CYS A 161 4.78 5.90 5.16
C CYS A 161 4.65 6.87 3.98
N TRP A 162 5.55 7.86 3.87
CA TRP A 162 5.50 8.81 2.76
C TRP A 162 5.82 8.18 1.41
N ILE A 163 6.86 7.35 1.32
CA ILE A 163 7.22 6.70 0.05
C ILE A 163 6.10 5.75 -0.38
N VAL A 164 5.54 4.98 0.55
CA VAL A 164 4.45 4.09 0.20
C VAL A 164 3.21 4.89 -0.21
N GLY A 165 2.79 5.84 0.63
CA GLY A 165 1.63 6.70 0.41
C GLY A 165 1.67 7.51 -0.89
N ALA A 166 2.82 8.11 -1.21
CA ALA A 166 2.96 9.02 -2.34
C ALA A 166 3.43 8.34 -3.63
N LEU A 167 4.32 7.34 -3.52
CA LEU A 167 4.97 6.74 -4.68
C LEU A 167 4.44 5.35 -5.02
N PHE A 168 4.17 4.51 -4.02
CA PHE A 168 3.79 3.10 -4.24
C PHE A 168 2.29 2.84 -4.20
N ARG A 169 1.47 3.78 -3.74
CA ARG A 169 0.02 3.68 -3.92
C ARG A 169 -0.34 3.94 -5.39
N ASP A 170 -1.36 3.23 -5.87
CA ASP A 170 -1.94 3.45 -7.18
C ASP A 170 -2.72 4.77 -7.13
N GLY A 171 -1.96 5.85 -7.37
CA GLY A 171 -2.44 7.20 -7.53
C GLY A 171 -2.72 7.54 -8.99
N ARG A 172 -3.17 6.59 -9.83
CA ARG A 172 -3.69 6.86 -11.19
C ARG A 172 -4.98 7.69 -11.20
N ARG A 173 -5.16 8.57 -10.22
CA ARG A 173 -6.11 9.67 -10.25
C ARG A 173 -5.44 10.88 -10.89
N GLU A 174 -4.98 10.73 -12.13
CA GLU A 174 -4.85 11.88 -13.01
C GLU A 174 -6.26 12.25 -13.50
N GLY A 175 -7.01 12.92 -12.63
CA GLY A 175 -8.05 13.83 -13.08
C GLY A 175 -7.38 15.13 -13.48
N HIS A 176 -7.04 15.25 -14.77
CA HIS A 176 -6.82 16.48 -15.55
C HIS A 176 -6.39 17.76 -14.82
N GLY A 177 -5.16 18.18 -15.12
CA GLY A 177 -4.78 19.59 -15.09
C GLY A 177 -3.50 19.82 -14.32
N LEU A 178 -2.36 19.71 -15.02
CA LEU A 178 -1.14 20.34 -14.53
C LEU A 178 -1.21 21.89 -14.56
N ASP A 179 -2.36 22.50 -14.90
CA ASP A 179 -2.60 23.95 -14.91
C ASP A 179 -4.11 24.30 -14.71
N ARG A 180 -4.76 23.90 -13.61
CA ARG A 180 -6.09 24.44 -13.25
C ARG A 180 -6.13 24.82 -11.77
N GLU A 181 -5.71 26.06 -11.49
CA GLU A 181 -5.78 26.71 -10.17
C GLU A 181 -7.23 27.09 -9.75
N ASP A 182 -8.25 26.92 -10.62
CA ASP A 182 -9.55 27.61 -10.45
C ASP A 182 -10.77 26.74 -10.09
N ARG A 183 -10.66 25.66 -9.30
CA ARG A 183 -11.87 24.99 -8.77
C ARG A 183 -11.74 24.65 -7.29
N GLU A 184 -12.23 25.56 -6.44
CA GLU A 184 -12.25 25.45 -4.99
C GLU A 184 -13.32 24.48 -4.43
N ASP A 185 -14.29 24.01 -5.23
CA ASP A 185 -15.52 23.41 -4.65
C ASP A 185 -15.70 21.89 -4.76
N GLU A 186 -14.78 21.12 -5.36
CA GLU A 186 -14.89 19.66 -5.35
C GLU A 186 -14.07 19.06 -4.21
N LYS A 187 -14.76 18.68 -3.11
CA LYS A 187 -14.23 17.80 -2.05
C LYS A 187 -13.65 16.54 -2.71
N LYS A 188 -12.34 16.52 -2.94
CA LYS A 188 -11.59 15.35 -3.42
C LYS A 188 -11.73 14.25 -2.37
N VAL A 189 -12.70 13.36 -2.56
CA VAL A 189 -12.71 12.07 -1.86
C VAL A 189 -11.54 11.28 -2.41
N ILE A 190 -10.39 11.37 -1.73
CA ILE A 190 -9.25 10.49 -1.95
C ILE A 190 -9.70 9.10 -1.51
N ALA A 191 -10.37 8.33 -2.37
CA ALA A 191 -10.60 6.94 -2.03
C ALA A 191 -9.22 6.29 -2.00
N TYR A 192 -8.93 5.60 -0.90
CA TYR A 192 -7.66 4.93 -0.65
C TYR A 192 -7.37 3.96 -1.79
N GLY A 193 -6.54 4.39 -2.75
CA GLY A 193 -6.13 3.59 -3.89
C GLY A 193 -5.36 2.35 -3.45
N GLY A 194 -5.38 1.31 -4.29
CA GLY A 194 -4.59 0.09 -4.08
C GLY A 194 -3.08 0.36 -4.14
N ILE A 195 -2.27 -0.69 -4.21
CA ILE A 195 -0.82 -0.58 -4.38
C ILE A 195 -0.44 -0.71 -5.86
N ASP A 196 0.41 0.19 -6.35
CA ASP A 196 1.09 0.08 -7.64
C ASP A 196 2.10 -1.08 -7.58
N GLY A 197 1.62 -2.25 -7.98
CA GLY A 197 2.43 -3.46 -7.96
C GLY A 197 3.57 -3.48 -8.98
N TYR A 198 3.64 -2.52 -9.92
CA TYR A 198 4.84 -2.35 -10.76
C TYR A 198 5.94 -1.63 -9.99
N ARG A 199 5.63 -0.51 -9.33
CA ARG A 199 6.62 0.29 -8.58
C ARG A 199 7.18 -0.46 -7.38
N CYS A 200 6.33 -1.08 -6.56
CA CYS A 200 6.80 -1.90 -5.45
C CYS A 200 7.73 -3.03 -5.93
N LYS A 201 7.31 -3.76 -6.98
CA LYS A 201 8.12 -4.84 -7.55
C LYS A 201 9.44 -4.31 -8.12
N SER A 202 9.42 -3.15 -8.79
CA SER A 202 10.62 -2.50 -9.33
C SER A 202 11.62 -2.23 -8.22
N TYR A 203 11.17 -1.62 -7.11
CA TYR A 203 12.00 -1.35 -5.94
C TYR A 203 12.50 -2.64 -5.25
N ILE A 204 11.61 -3.59 -4.93
CA ILE A 204 11.99 -4.85 -4.29
C ILE A 204 13.07 -5.61 -5.10
N MET A 205 13.02 -5.51 -6.42
CA MET A 205 13.97 -6.19 -7.30
C MET A 205 15.25 -5.39 -7.56
N SER A 206 15.31 -4.10 -7.21
CA SER A 206 16.44 -3.23 -7.53
C SER A 206 17.71 -3.59 -6.75
N SER A 207 17.56 -4.15 -5.54
CA SER A 207 18.67 -4.55 -4.68
C SER A 207 18.30 -5.81 -3.89
N PRO A 208 19.25 -6.73 -3.61
CA PRO A 208 18.99 -7.91 -2.77
C PRO A 208 18.40 -7.55 -1.40
N ASP A 209 18.83 -6.42 -0.83
CA ASP A 209 18.47 -5.97 0.52
C ASP A 209 17.27 -5.02 0.53
N ALA A 210 16.76 -4.57 -0.63
CA ALA A 210 15.72 -3.54 -0.70
C ALA A 210 14.46 -3.91 0.12
N PHE A 211 14.01 -5.17 -0.01
CA PHE A 211 12.89 -5.65 0.79
C PHE A 211 13.24 -5.72 2.28
N GLU A 212 14.42 -6.20 2.64
CA GLU A 212 14.80 -6.37 4.04
C GLU A 212 14.95 -5.03 4.75
N ASP A 213 15.57 -4.04 4.10
CA ASP A 213 15.70 -2.68 4.62
C ASP A 213 14.32 -2.04 4.83
N TRP A 214 13.42 -2.14 3.85
CA TRP A 214 12.06 -1.59 3.96
C TRP A 214 11.23 -2.29 5.05
N PHE A 215 11.26 -3.63 5.08
CA PHE A 215 10.50 -4.39 6.07
C PHE A 215 11.03 -4.15 7.49
N GLN A 216 12.35 -4.10 7.69
CA GLN A 216 12.94 -3.77 8.99
C GLN A 216 12.61 -2.34 9.43
N ALA A 217 12.73 -1.34 8.55
CA ALA A 217 12.34 0.03 8.86
C ALA A 217 10.87 0.11 9.31
N SER A 218 9.98 -0.64 8.65
CA SER A 218 8.57 -0.74 9.03
C SER A 218 8.38 -1.38 10.40
N ILE A 219 9.13 -2.44 10.73
CA ILE A 219 9.06 -3.09 12.06
C ILE A 219 9.54 -2.14 13.17
N GLU A 220 10.56 -1.32 12.92
CA GLU A 220 10.98 -0.29 13.88
C GLU A 220 9.87 0.73 14.13
N ILE A 221 9.20 1.21 13.08
CA ILE A 221 8.04 2.11 13.20
C ILE A 221 6.90 1.44 13.97
N ILE A 222 6.52 0.22 13.59
CA ILE A 222 5.40 -0.53 14.20
C ILE A 222 5.62 -0.77 15.69
N THR A 223 6.87 -0.99 16.10
CA THR A 223 7.20 -1.28 17.50
C THR A 223 7.66 -0.06 18.30
N SER A 224 7.65 1.13 17.70
CA SER A 224 8.16 2.36 18.33
C SER A 224 7.32 2.84 19.51
N SER A 225 6.01 2.65 19.48
CA SER A 225 5.10 2.99 20.60
C SER A 225 5.39 2.17 21.87
N MET A 226 6.09 1.05 21.74
CA MET A 226 6.53 0.21 22.84
C MET A 226 7.89 0.65 23.42
N HIS A 227 8.55 1.64 22.83
CA HIS A 227 9.82 2.14 23.34
C HIS A 227 9.60 2.89 24.65
N ARG A 228 10.44 2.65 25.67
CA ARG A 228 10.27 3.24 27.01
C ARG A 228 10.20 4.78 26.99
N ASP A 229 11.00 5.40 26.12
CA ASP A 229 11.08 6.87 26.00
C ASP A 229 9.89 7.47 25.22
N VAL A 230 9.07 6.62 24.58
CA VAL A 230 7.84 7.01 23.86
C VAL A 230 6.60 6.66 24.71
N ALA A 231 6.55 5.45 25.26
CA ALA A 231 5.39 4.89 25.94
C ALA A 231 4.90 5.72 27.15
N GLY A 232 5.82 6.45 27.81
CA GLY A 232 5.53 7.31 28.95
C GLY A 232 5.01 8.71 28.62
N ILE A 233 5.02 9.11 27.35
CA ILE A 233 4.61 10.45 26.90
C ILE A 233 3.41 10.31 25.97
N GLU A 234 2.23 10.75 26.41
CA GLU A 234 0.96 10.47 25.74
C GLU A 234 0.92 10.92 24.28
N ASP A 235 1.31 12.17 23.98
CA ASP A 235 1.30 12.72 22.62
C ASP A 235 2.28 11.99 21.69
N LEU A 236 3.47 11.66 22.19
CA LEU A 236 4.46 10.89 21.42
C LEU A 236 3.96 9.47 21.19
N ARG A 237 3.36 8.83 22.19
CA ARG A 237 2.77 7.50 22.06
C ARG A 237 1.64 7.50 21.03
N ALA A 238 0.74 8.48 21.08
CA ALA A 238 -0.36 8.60 20.11
C ALA A 238 0.16 8.75 18.67
N ASN A 239 1.18 9.58 18.47
CA ASN A 239 1.83 9.73 17.16
C ASN A 239 2.54 8.45 16.70
N ALA A 240 3.22 7.74 17.60
CA ALA A 240 3.88 6.47 17.28
C ALA A 240 2.86 5.39 16.90
N ILE A 241 1.73 5.31 17.61
CA ILE A 241 0.62 4.41 17.27
C ILE A 241 0.06 4.76 15.88
N ARG A 242 -0.14 6.04 15.57
CA ARG A 242 -0.60 6.47 14.25
C ARG A 242 0.34 5.98 13.13
N TYR A 243 1.64 6.20 13.26
CA TYR A 243 2.61 5.71 12.27
C TYR A 243 2.65 4.18 12.17
N ALA A 244 2.52 3.48 13.30
CA ALA A 244 2.44 2.02 13.33
C ALA A 244 1.21 1.51 12.57
N ILE A 245 0.03 2.11 12.77
CA ILE A 245 -1.21 1.78 12.05
C ILE A 245 -1.07 2.09 10.56
N GLU A 246 -0.53 3.25 10.19
CA GLU A 246 -0.27 3.62 8.79
C GLU A 246 0.63 2.58 8.10
N SER A 247 1.74 2.21 8.76
CA SER A 247 2.67 1.21 8.23
C SER A 247 2.03 -0.18 8.10
N LEU A 248 1.23 -0.62 9.09
CA LEU A 248 0.50 -1.89 9.00
C LEU A 248 -0.52 -1.90 7.86
N ASN A 249 -1.29 -0.82 7.69
CA ASN A 249 -2.24 -0.66 6.58
C ASN A 249 -1.56 -0.75 5.22
N GLU A 250 -0.35 -0.20 5.09
CA GLU A 250 0.45 -0.31 3.87
C GLU A 250 0.84 -1.76 3.57
N TRP A 251 1.32 -2.49 4.58
CA TRP A 251 1.68 -3.90 4.44
C TRP A 251 0.48 -4.78 4.11
N HIS A 252 -0.70 -4.47 4.66
CA HIS A 252 -1.95 -5.11 4.28
C HIS A 252 -2.22 -4.95 2.78
N LEU A 253 -2.15 -3.72 2.24
CA LEU A 253 -2.34 -3.51 0.79
C LEU A 253 -1.28 -4.23 -0.05
N ILE A 254 -0.03 -4.28 0.43
CA ILE A 254 1.08 -4.97 -0.24
C ILE A 254 0.85 -6.48 -0.33
N PHE A 255 0.39 -7.11 0.75
CA PHE A 255 0.13 -8.55 0.77
C PHE A 255 -1.23 -8.93 0.16
N ALA A 256 -2.22 -8.03 0.16
CA ALA A 256 -3.43 -8.13 -0.63
C ALA A 256 -3.13 -8.08 -2.15
N ASN A 257 -2.04 -7.45 -2.58
CA ASN A 257 -1.59 -7.47 -3.98
C ASN A 257 -0.79 -8.74 -4.33
N LYS A 258 -1.34 -9.59 -5.21
CA LYS A 258 -0.71 -10.86 -5.64
C LYS A 258 0.64 -10.68 -6.33
N LYS A 259 0.81 -9.61 -7.12
CA LYS A 259 2.05 -9.36 -7.87
C LYS A 259 3.19 -8.97 -6.94
N VAL A 260 2.90 -8.14 -5.94
CA VAL A 260 3.90 -7.66 -4.97
C VAL A 260 4.26 -8.75 -3.97
N SER A 261 3.26 -9.38 -3.34
CA SER A 261 3.50 -10.52 -2.42
C SER A 261 4.31 -11.65 -3.07
N LYS A 262 4.05 -11.99 -4.34
CA LYS A 262 4.88 -12.95 -5.09
C LYS A 262 6.33 -12.47 -5.24
N ALA A 263 6.54 -11.20 -5.55
CA ALA A 263 7.86 -10.60 -5.69
C ALA A 263 8.64 -10.60 -4.36
N ILE A 264 7.95 -10.37 -3.24
CA ILE A 264 8.52 -10.47 -1.90
C ILE A 264 8.91 -11.91 -1.61
N ILE A 265 7.94 -12.83 -1.60
CA ILE A 265 8.11 -14.20 -1.11
C ILE A 265 9.07 -15.01 -1.97
N LEU A 266 8.92 -14.96 -3.30
CA LEU A 266 9.71 -15.77 -4.22
C LEU A 266 10.95 -15.05 -4.76
N GLY A 267 11.12 -13.76 -4.44
CA GLY A 267 12.26 -12.98 -4.88
C GLY A 267 12.51 -13.04 -6.40
N ARG A 268 13.79 -13.01 -6.77
CA ARG A 268 14.23 -13.01 -8.18
C ARG A 268 14.02 -14.36 -8.87
N SER A 269 14.07 -15.46 -8.13
CA SER A 269 13.91 -16.81 -8.70
C SER A 269 12.48 -17.08 -9.13
N LYS A 270 11.49 -16.41 -8.53
CA LYS A 270 10.04 -16.56 -8.81
C LYS A 270 9.55 -17.99 -8.61
N CYS A 271 10.31 -18.83 -7.91
CA CYS A 271 9.99 -20.21 -7.60
C CYS A 271 10.12 -20.45 -6.09
N SER A 272 9.46 -21.51 -5.63
CA SER A 272 9.51 -21.95 -4.22
C SER A 272 10.80 -22.72 -3.96
N ASP A 273 11.92 -22.01 -3.94
CA ASP A 273 13.24 -22.56 -3.68
C ASP A 273 13.70 -22.33 -2.23
N GLN A 274 14.95 -22.72 -1.95
CA GLN A 274 15.56 -22.52 -0.63
C GLN A 274 15.68 -21.03 -0.26
N VAL A 275 15.83 -20.12 -1.22
CA VAL A 275 15.92 -18.68 -0.96
C VAL A 275 14.56 -18.17 -0.48
N ALA A 276 13.46 -18.58 -1.13
CA ALA A 276 12.10 -18.28 -0.70
C ALA A 276 11.83 -18.82 0.72
N VAL A 277 12.27 -20.05 1.03
CA VAL A 277 12.15 -20.65 2.36
C VAL A 277 12.88 -19.81 3.43
N GLN A 278 14.14 -19.42 3.18
CA GLN A 278 14.90 -18.61 4.12
C GLN A 278 14.28 -17.22 4.31
N ARG A 279 13.80 -16.61 3.23
CA ARG A 279 13.13 -15.31 3.29
C ARG A 279 11.84 -15.38 4.13
N VAL A 280 11.00 -16.38 3.92
CA VAL A 280 9.77 -16.56 4.71
C VAL A 280 10.09 -16.81 6.19
N LYS A 281 11.13 -17.59 6.50
CA LYS A 281 11.62 -17.77 7.89
C LYS A 281 12.10 -16.47 8.50
N TRP A 282 12.82 -15.65 7.73
CA TRP A 282 13.28 -14.34 8.18
C TRP A 282 12.10 -13.40 8.47
N ILE A 283 11.10 -13.33 7.60
CA ILE A 283 9.87 -12.54 7.81
C ILE A 283 9.18 -12.99 9.11
N ALA A 284 8.98 -14.30 9.28
CA ALA A 284 8.35 -14.86 10.48
C ALA A 284 9.12 -14.49 11.76
N LYS A 285 10.47 -14.49 11.70
CA LYS A 285 11.32 -14.08 12.82
C LYS A 285 11.10 -12.62 13.19
N GLN A 286 11.09 -11.71 12.21
CA GLN A 286 10.87 -10.28 12.46
C GLN A 286 9.50 -10.01 13.10
N ILE A 287 8.43 -10.59 12.54
CA ILE A 287 7.07 -10.46 13.08
C ILE A 287 6.98 -11.04 14.48
N LYS A 288 7.57 -12.22 14.72
CA LYS A 288 7.59 -12.83 16.05
C LYS A 288 8.30 -11.95 17.08
N CYS A 289 9.43 -11.33 16.71
CA CYS A 289 10.12 -10.37 17.57
C CYS A 289 9.23 -9.17 17.90
N ALA A 290 8.50 -8.63 16.92
CA ALA A 290 7.54 -7.56 17.15
C ALA A 290 6.39 -7.99 18.08
N LEU A 291 5.78 -9.15 17.84
CA LEU A 291 4.72 -9.70 18.71
C LEU A 291 5.18 -9.88 20.17
N ILE A 292 6.41 -10.36 20.38
CA ILE A 292 6.97 -10.50 21.74
C ILE A 292 7.06 -9.14 22.44
N LYS A 293 7.39 -8.05 21.71
CA LYS A 293 7.38 -6.70 22.30
C LYS A 293 5.97 -6.31 22.74
N PHE A 294 4.94 -6.57 21.93
CA PHE A 294 3.55 -6.30 22.30
C PHE A 294 3.09 -7.11 23.51
N TRP A 295 3.45 -8.40 23.59
CA TRP A 295 3.09 -9.25 24.74
C TRP A 295 3.75 -8.84 26.06
N ASN A 296 4.93 -8.22 25.97
CA ASN A 296 5.68 -7.75 27.14
C ASN A 296 5.40 -6.27 27.46
N ALA A 297 4.61 -5.58 26.63
CA ALA A 297 4.26 -4.19 26.87
C ALA A 297 3.37 -4.07 28.11
N ALA A 298 3.49 -2.96 28.84
CA ALA A 298 2.59 -2.67 29.95
C ALA A 298 1.15 -2.54 29.43
N GLU A 299 0.19 -2.92 30.28
CA GLU A 299 -1.23 -2.76 29.97
C GLU A 299 -1.53 -1.29 29.61
N GLY A 300 -2.30 -1.09 28.52
CA GLY A 300 -2.70 0.23 28.05
C GLY A 300 -1.75 0.94 27.07
N ILE A 301 -0.57 0.37 26.74
CA ILE A 301 0.28 0.94 25.68
C ILE A 301 -0.32 0.71 24.29
N ASP A 302 -0.76 -0.52 24.02
CA ASP A 302 -1.57 -0.84 22.84
C ASP A 302 -3.05 -0.79 23.26
N ILE A 303 -3.67 0.38 23.11
CA ILE A 303 -5.06 0.59 23.49
C ILE A 303 -5.92 -0.46 22.78
N GLU A 304 -6.53 -1.34 23.57
CA GLU A 304 -7.38 -2.46 23.12
C GLU A 304 -6.68 -3.57 22.30
N GLY A 305 -5.35 -3.58 22.23
CA GLY A 305 -4.61 -4.58 21.45
C GLY A 305 -4.75 -4.38 19.93
N GLN A 306 -4.97 -3.14 19.49
CA GLN A 306 -5.20 -2.83 18.09
C GLN A 306 -3.97 -3.16 17.24
N LEU A 307 -2.78 -2.70 17.62
CA LEU A 307 -1.56 -2.97 16.85
C LEU A 307 -1.24 -4.47 16.80
N GLU A 308 -1.42 -5.17 17.93
CA GLU A 308 -1.29 -6.62 18.00
C GLU A 308 -2.24 -7.32 17.01
N PHE A 309 -3.50 -6.88 16.95
CA PHE A 309 -4.49 -7.43 16.04
C PHE A 309 -4.14 -7.21 14.56
N PHE A 310 -3.70 -6.01 14.18
CA PHE A 310 -3.25 -5.72 12.82
C PHE A 310 -2.05 -6.59 12.44
N LEU A 311 -1.10 -6.77 13.36
CA LEU A 311 0.06 -7.63 13.12
C LEU A 311 -0.32 -9.11 12.97
N TYR A 312 -1.33 -9.60 13.68
CA TYR A 312 -1.90 -10.94 13.43
C TYR A 312 -2.56 -11.05 12.06
N THR A 313 -3.31 -10.04 11.64
CA THR A 313 -3.96 -10.02 10.32
C THR A 313 -2.90 -10.03 9.20
N LEU A 314 -1.84 -9.24 9.33
CA LEU A 314 -0.73 -9.23 8.38
C LEU A 314 -0.03 -10.59 8.34
N SER A 315 0.18 -11.19 9.52
CA SER A 315 0.75 -12.54 9.63
C SER A 315 -0.11 -13.59 8.92
N ALA A 316 -1.43 -13.46 8.99
CA ALA A 316 -2.35 -14.35 8.31
C ALA A 316 -2.32 -14.16 6.78
N GLU A 317 -2.23 -12.93 6.28
CA GLU A 317 -2.06 -12.66 4.85
C GLU A 317 -0.77 -13.28 4.31
N ILE A 318 0.35 -13.09 5.03
CA ILE A 318 1.64 -13.69 4.66
C ILE A 318 1.53 -15.21 4.64
N MET A 319 0.93 -15.83 5.66
CA MET A 319 0.70 -17.27 5.71
C MET A 319 -0.10 -17.77 4.49
N LEU A 320 -1.18 -17.08 4.13
CA LEU A 320 -2.02 -17.43 2.98
C LEU A 320 -1.22 -17.32 1.67
N ARG A 321 -0.38 -16.29 1.51
CA ARG A 321 0.49 -16.12 0.33
C ARG A 321 1.62 -17.15 0.26
N VAL A 322 2.22 -17.50 1.39
CA VAL A 322 3.21 -18.58 1.49
C VAL A 322 2.61 -19.89 1.00
N LYS A 323 1.38 -20.21 1.44
CA LYS A 323 0.61 -21.37 0.97
C LYS A 323 0.27 -21.27 -0.52
N GLU A 324 -0.25 -20.14 -0.98
CA GLU A 324 -0.59 -19.90 -2.40
C GLU A 324 0.62 -20.13 -3.32
N HIS A 325 1.80 -19.68 -2.89
CA HIS A 325 3.05 -19.82 -3.64
C HIS A 325 3.79 -21.12 -3.37
N LYS A 326 3.19 -22.04 -2.61
CA LYS A 326 3.69 -23.40 -2.33
C LYS A 326 5.07 -23.43 -1.67
N VAL A 327 5.41 -22.41 -0.88
CA VAL A 327 6.66 -22.40 -0.12
C VAL A 327 6.57 -23.40 1.04
N PRO A 328 7.49 -24.39 1.15
CA PRO A 328 7.39 -25.49 2.11
C PRO A 328 7.78 -25.05 3.54
N VAL A 329 7.04 -24.08 4.07
CA VAL A 329 7.23 -23.51 5.41
C VAL A 329 5.89 -23.43 6.11
N ASP A 330 5.82 -24.03 7.31
CA ASP A 330 4.70 -23.82 8.23
C ASP A 330 4.87 -22.47 8.93
N PHE A 331 4.40 -21.39 8.28
CA PHE A 331 4.53 -20.03 8.78
C PHE A 331 3.87 -19.85 10.14
N PHE A 332 2.70 -20.46 10.36
CA PHE A 332 1.96 -20.39 11.62
C PHE A 332 2.78 -20.97 12.78
N LYS A 333 3.42 -22.13 12.57
CA LYS A 333 4.31 -22.74 13.57
C LYS A 333 5.52 -21.86 13.90
N LEU A 334 6.07 -21.14 12.92
CA LEU A 334 7.20 -20.24 13.15
C LEU A 334 6.86 -19.08 14.08
N LEU A 335 5.64 -18.52 13.97
CA LEU A 335 5.16 -17.45 14.85
C LEU A 335 5.07 -17.90 16.31
N GLY A 336 4.75 -19.19 16.54
CA GLY A 336 4.70 -19.76 17.89
C GLY A 336 3.50 -19.29 18.73
N LEU A 337 2.39 -18.94 18.08
CA LEU A 337 1.16 -18.48 18.73
C LEU A 337 0.53 -19.61 19.58
N LYS A 338 0.03 -19.27 20.78
CA LYS A 338 -0.54 -20.23 21.74
C LYS A 338 -1.76 -19.62 22.45
N GLY A 339 -2.59 -20.44 23.09
CA GLY A 339 -3.68 -19.97 23.94
C GLY A 339 -4.58 -18.91 23.28
N ARG A 340 -4.69 -17.74 23.91
CA ARG A 340 -5.49 -16.60 23.43
C ARG A 340 -5.05 -16.11 22.06
N SER A 341 -3.75 -15.89 21.83
CA SER A 341 -3.24 -15.37 20.54
C SER A 341 -3.52 -16.33 19.39
N LYS A 342 -3.38 -17.64 19.62
CA LYS A 342 -3.77 -18.66 18.63
C LYS A 342 -5.28 -18.62 18.31
N ARG A 343 -6.14 -18.39 19.30
CA ARG A 343 -7.59 -18.28 19.06
C ARG A 343 -7.91 -17.04 18.25
N GLN A 344 -7.40 -15.87 18.65
CA GLN A 344 -7.62 -14.60 17.95
C GLN A 344 -7.14 -14.66 16.50
N PHE A 345 -5.94 -15.22 16.26
CA PHE A 345 -5.42 -15.41 14.92
C PHE A 345 -6.37 -16.24 14.03
N ASN A 346 -6.84 -17.38 14.54
CA ASN A 346 -7.68 -18.30 13.76
C ASN A 346 -9.11 -17.79 13.57
N GLN A 347 -9.69 -17.17 14.59
CA GLN A 347 -11.10 -16.78 14.60
C GLN A 347 -11.35 -15.41 13.97
N SER A 348 -10.36 -14.52 13.96
CA SER A 348 -10.55 -13.12 13.55
C SER A 348 -9.59 -12.72 12.43
N SER A 349 -8.28 -12.84 12.66
CA SER A 349 -7.28 -12.36 11.69
C SER A 349 -7.25 -13.15 10.39
N LEU A 350 -7.41 -14.49 10.47
CA LEU A 350 -7.38 -15.35 9.28
C LEU A 350 -8.57 -15.11 8.33
N PRO A 351 -9.83 -15.03 8.80
CA PRO A 351 -10.96 -14.66 7.94
C PRO A 351 -10.80 -13.29 7.26
N LEU A 352 -10.31 -12.28 7.98
CA LEU A 352 -10.09 -10.95 7.42
C LEU A 352 -9.03 -10.96 6.33
N ALA A 353 -7.88 -11.58 6.61
CA ALA A 353 -6.79 -11.73 5.65
C ALA A 353 -7.23 -12.42 4.35
N ASP A 354 -8.05 -13.47 4.43
CA ASP A 354 -8.59 -14.15 3.25
C ASP A 354 -9.44 -13.20 2.38
N HIS A 355 -10.32 -12.42 3.02
CA HIS A 355 -11.16 -11.47 2.30
C HIS A 355 -10.35 -10.31 1.70
N MET A 356 -9.36 -9.77 2.41
CA MET A 356 -8.46 -8.73 1.89
C MET A 356 -7.68 -9.22 0.67
N ILE A 357 -7.15 -10.44 0.72
CA ILE A 357 -6.46 -11.06 -0.43
C ILE A 357 -7.40 -11.26 -1.63
N ARG A 358 -8.65 -11.69 -1.39
CA ARG A 358 -9.66 -11.89 -2.45
C ARG A 358 -10.11 -10.57 -3.07
N LYS A 359 -10.32 -9.54 -2.24
CA LYS A 359 -10.66 -8.18 -2.66
C LYS A 359 -9.49 -7.49 -3.39
N GLY A 360 -8.26 -7.84 -3.03
CA GLY A 360 -7.04 -7.21 -3.55
C GLY A 360 -6.73 -5.84 -2.93
N THR A 361 -7.44 -5.46 -1.87
CA THR A 361 -7.26 -4.22 -1.09
C THR A 361 -7.80 -4.41 0.33
N SER A 362 -7.69 -3.38 1.18
CA SER A 362 -8.21 -3.41 2.55
C SER A 362 -9.74 -3.48 2.59
N LEU A 363 -10.25 -4.07 3.66
CA LEU A 363 -11.66 -4.00 4.01
C LEU A 363 -11.96 -2.63 4.61
N ASP A 364 -13.13 -2.08 4.29
CA ASP A 364 -13.69 -1.01 5.11
C ASP A 364 -14.19 -1.56 6.46
N GLN A 365 -14.60 -0.67 7.36
CA GLN A 365 -15.07 -1.06 8.68
C GLN A 365 -16.28 -1.99 8.63
N CYS A 366 -17.26 -1.73 7.75
CA CYS A 366 -18.49 -2.52 7.65
C CYS A 366 -18.21 -3.93 7.12
N GLU A 367 -17.36 -4.03 6.09
CA GLU A 367 -16.90 -5.30 5.56
C GLU A 367 -16.13 -6.10 6.63
N GLY A 368 -15.24 -5.45 7.37
CA GLY A 368 -14.49 -6.06 8.46
C GLY A 368 -15.41 -6.64 9.55
N GLU A 369 -16.36 -5.85 10.03
CA GLU A 369 -17.37 -6.28 11.02
C GLU A 369 -18.22 -7.45 10.49
N PHE A 370 -18.67 -7.39 9.24
CA PHE A 370 -19.45 -8.45 8.62
C PHE A 370 -18.68 -9.76 8.53
N VAL A 371 -17.39 -9.71 8.14
CA VAL A 371 -16.51 -10.89 8.10
C VAL A 371 -16.28 -11.47 9.49
N LEU A 372 -16.08 -10.62 10.51
CA LEU A 372 -15.90 -11.06 11.90
C LEU A 372 -17.15 -11.75 12.47
N GLN A 373 -18.34 -11.44 11.95
CA GLN A 373 -19.60 -12.12 12.29
C GLN A 373 -19.82 -13.42 11.49
N GLY A 374 -18.82 -13.88 10.74
CA GLY A 374 -18.89 -15.08 9.90
C GLY A 374 -19.54 -14.87 8.53
N GLY A 375 -19.76 -13.61 8.15
CA GLY A 375 -20.20 -13.23 6.81
C GLY A 375 -19.17 -13.61 5.74
N ARG A 376 -19.66 -13.85 4.52
CA ARG A 376 -18.81 -14.05 3.33
C ARG A 376 -19.16 -13.01 2.29
N ILE A 377 -18.14 -12.31 1.80
CA ILE A 377 -18.29 -11.34 0.73
C ILE A 377 -17.90 -12.02 -0.60
N ASP A 378 -18.75 -11.86 -1.60
CA ASP A 378 -18.48 -12.30 -2.97
C ASP A 378 -17.91 -11.10 -3.75
N TYR A 379 -16.64 -11.22 -4.15
CA TYR A 379 -15.88 -10.20 -4.89
C TYR A 379 -15.80 -10.51 -6.38
#